data_AF-A0A960Y516-F1
#
_entry.id   AF-A0A960Y516-F1
#
_cell.length_a   1.000
_cell.length_b   1.000
_cell.length_c   1.000
_cell.angle_alpha   90.00
_cell.angle_beta   90.00
_cell.angle_gamma   90.00
#
_symmetry.space_group_name_H-M   'P 1'
#
loop_
_entity.id
_entity.type
_entity.pdbx_description
1 polymer ?
#
loop_
_entity_poly.entity_id
_entity_poly.type
_entity_poly.pdbx_seq_one_letter_code
_entity_poly.pdbx_strand_id
1 'polypeptide(L)'
;MALLADDKLVSAAPLPGPLLSAIKEVGRALKLPEGWVNSDPSGLFDSGLPEGFQERLNPLRFKGLTLHLASRFDQICFKLYASVDDGPSSKHFEDLKNLNPTLRELGVAANWCKTHDVSEEFERLLAEVLNYLGGTNELS
;
A
#
# COMPACT_ATOMS: atom_id res chain seq x y z
N MET A 1 -3.81 -2.26 8.40
CA MET A 1 -4.02 -0.86 8.91
C MET A 1 -3.20 -0.66 10.19
N ALA A 2 -2.74 0.56 10.48
CA ALA A 2 -1.94 0.87 11.67
C ALA A 2 -2.51 2.08 12.45
N LEU A 3 -2.24 2.16 13.75
CA LEU A 3 -2.50 3.32 14.60
C LEU A 3 -1.20 4.07 14.83
N LEU A 4 -1.26 5.39 14.96
CA LEU A 4 -0.15 6.20 15.45
C LEU A 4 -0.31 6.39 16.96
N ALA A 5 0.51 5.72 17.76
CA ALA A 5 0.52 5.80 19.21
C ALA A 5 1.93 6.19 19.69
N ASP A 6 2.04 7.25 20.50
CA ASP A 6 3.33 7.78 20.98
C ASP A 6 4.37 7.96 19.86
N ASP A 7 3.93 8.57 18.76
CA ASP A 7 4.73 8.78 17.53
C ASP A 7 5.29 7.49 16.91
N LYS A 8 4.63 6.36 17.13
CA LYS A 8 4.98 5.08 16.51
C LYS A 8 3.78 4.47 15.83
N LEU A 9 4.01 3.92 14.64
CA LEU A 9 3.03 3.05 14.01
C LEU A 9 2.96 1.74 14.78
N VAL A 10 1.75 1.32 15.13
CA VAL A 10 1.47 0.04 15.79
C VAL A 10 0.33 -0.66 15.06
N SER A 11 0.29 -1.98 15.14
CA SER A 11 -0.81 -2.76 14.55
C SER A 11 -2.15 -2.27 15.07
N ALA A 12 -3.10 -2.05 14.15
CA ALA A 12 -4.46 -1.70 14.49
C ALA A 12 -5.35 -2.94 14.64
N ALA A 13 -4.79 -4.13 14.84
CA ALA A 13 -5.53 -5.37 15.02
C ALA A 13 -5.61 -5.74 16.52
N PRO A 14 -6.83 -5.82 17.12
CA PRO A 14 -8.13 -5.45 16.55
C PRO A 14 -8.32 -3.93 16.47
N LEU A 15 -9.21 -3.47 15.56
CA LEU A 15 -9.49 -2.05 15.40
C LEU A 15 -10.10 -1.45 16.69
N PRO A 16 -9.78 -0.19 17.04
CA PRO A 16 -10.39 0.47 18.19
C PRO A 16 -11.92 0.48 18.11
N GLY A 17 -12.59 0.18 19.23
CA GLY A 17 -14.05 0.09 19.31
C GLY A 17 -14.81 1.29 18.72
N PRO A 18 -14.41 2.55 19.00
CA PRO A 18 -15.05 3.72 18.41
C PRO A 18 -14.97 3.75 16.87
N LEU A 19 -13.82 3.39 16.30
CA LEU A 19 -13.64 3.34 14.85
C LEU A 19 -14.48 2.21 14.23
N LEU A 20 -14.49 1.03 14.84
CA LEU A 20 -15.32 -0.09 14.38
C LEU A 20 -16.81 0.26 14.38
N SER A 21 -17.28 0.97 15.40
CA SER A 21 -18.67 1.46 15.47
C SER A 21 -18.97 2.43 14.32
N ALA A 22 -18.08 3.41 14.09
CA ALA A 22 -18.23 4.38 13.01
C ALA A 22 -18.24 3.72 11.61
N ILE A 23 -17.36 2.74 11.37
CA ILE A 23 -17.32 1.97 10.11
C ILE A 23 -18.66 1.27 9.85
N LYS A 24 -19.25 0.66 10.88
CA LYS A 24 -20.55 -0.02 10.79
C LYS A 24 -21.70 0.96 10.58
N GLU A 25 -21.66 2.11 11.23
CA GLU A 25 -22.69 3.15 11.08
C GLU A 25 -22.68 3.76 9.67
N VAL A 26 -21.51 4.19 9.19
CA VAL A 26 -21.32 4.72 7.84
C VAL A 26 -21.68 3.66 6.79
N GLY A 27 -21.26 2.42 6.99
CA GLY A 27 -21.59 1.31 6.09
C GLY A 27 -23.10 1.10 5.93
N ARG A 28 -23.84 1.12 7.05
CA ARG A 28 -25.32 1.04 7.02
C ARG A 28 -25.95 2.25 6.35
N ALA A 29 -25.51 3.46 6.70
CA ALA A 29 -26.08 4.70 6.18
C ALA A 29 -25.91 4.83 4.66
N LEU A 30 -24.75 4.40 4.13
CA LEU A 30 -24.41 4.47 2.71
C LEU A 30 -24.67 3.16 1.94
N LYS A 31 -25.22 2.14 2.60
CA LYS A 31 -25.47 0.79 2.04
C LYS A 31 -24.21 0.16 1.41
N LEU A 32 -23.06 0.34 2.07
CA LEU A 32 -21.80 -0.27 1.67
C LEU A 32 -21.79 -1.76 2.07
N PRO A 33 -21.08 -2.61 1.31
CA PRO A 33 -20.94 -4.02 1.67
C PRO A 33 -20.27 -4.20 3.03
N GLU A 34 -20.48 -5.36 3.65
CA GLU A 34 -19.72 -5.75 4.84
C GLU A 34 -18.22 -5.82 4.50
N GLY A 35 -17.37 -5.39 5.43
CA GLY A 35 -15.92 -5.35 5.20
C GLY A 35 -15.44 -4.29 4.20
N TRP A 36 -16.27 -3.27 3.88
CA TRP A 36 -15.88 -2.20 2.94
C TRP A 36 -14.61 -1.43 3.36
N VAL A 37 -14.26 -1.47 4.65
CA VAL A 37 -12.93 -1.07 5.13
C VAL A 37 -12.07 -2.32 5.25
N ASN A 38 -11.05 -2.38 4.41
CA ASN A 38 -10.03 -3.42 4.50
C ASN A 38 -9.01 -3.08 5.60
N SER A 39 -8.99 -3.84 6.68
CA SER A 39 -8.01 -3.74 7.77
C SER A 39 -6.88 -4.77 7.69
N ASP A 40 -7.02 -5.76 6.82
CA ASP A 40 -6.26 -7.03 6.79
C ASP A 40 -4.80 -6.95 6.32
N PRO A 41 -4.33 -5.95 5.54
CA PRO A 41 -2.90 -5.87 5.21
C PRO A 41 -2.03 -5.40 6.39
N SER A 42 -2.34 -5.81 7.62
CA SER A 42 -1.45 -5.66 8.77
C SER A 42 -0.17 -6.48 8.63
N GLY A 43 -0.18 -7.60 7.88
CA GLY A 43 1.02 -8.43 7.69
C GLY A 43 2.18 -7.70 6.98
N LEU A 44 1.87 -6.73 6.11
CA LEU A 44 2.90 -5.91 5.46
C LEU A 44 3.64 -5.01 6.45
N PHE A 45 3.00 -4.65 7.57
CA PHE A 45 3.64 -3.90 8.65
C PHE A 45 4.72 -4.75 9.35
N ASP A 46 4.48 -6.06 9.49
CA ASP A 46 5.39 -6.97 10.18
C ASP A 46 6.64 -7.29 9.35
N SER A 47 6.53 -7.23 8.02
CA SER A 47 7.63 -7.48 7.08
C SER A 47 8.55 -6.27 6.83
N GLY A 48 8.18 -5.09 7.33
CA GLY A 48 8.95 -3.84 7.19
C GLY A 48 8.34 -2.84 6.22
N LEU A 49 8.61 -1.54 6.44
CA LEU A 49 8.10 -0.46 5.62
C LEU A 49 9.23 0.19 4.80
N PRO A 50 8.93 0.90 3.70
CA PRO A 50 9.93 1.65 2.97
C PRO A 50 10.70 2.59 3.90
N GLU A 51 12.01 2.72 3.70
CA GLU A 51 12.83 3.62 4.51
C GLU A 51 12.26 5.04 4.47
N GLY A 52 12.11 5.68 5.63
CA GLY A 52 11.53 7.03 5.74
C GLY A 52 10.00 7.09 5.58
N PHE A 53 9.29 5.97 5.69
CA PHE A 53 7.84 5.91 5.50
C PHE A 53 7.06 6.85 6.43
N GLN A 54 7.41 6.86 7.73
CA GLN A 54 6.64 7.62 8.72
C GLN A 54 6.79 9.13 8.50
N GLU A 55 7.96 9.58 8.07
CA GLU A 55 8.30 10.96 7.73
C GLU A 55 7.54 11.46 6.50
N ARG A 56 7.09 10.55 5.64
CA ARG A 56 6.33 10.84 4.42
C ARG A 56 4.81 10.71 4.57
N LEU A 57 4.31 10.41 5.77
CA LEU A 57 2.88 10.35 6.02
C LEU A 57 2.23 11.73 5.88
N ASN A 58 1.18 11.80 5.06
CA ASN A 58 0.39 13.01 4.86
C ASN A 58 -0.86 12.99 5.75
N PRO A 59 -0.96 13.83 6.80
CA PRO A 59 -2.12 13.84 7.68
C PRO A 59 -3.32 14.56 7.05
N LEU A 60 -4.44 13.85 6.97
CA LEU A 60 -5.76 14.40 6.63
C LEU A 60 -6.63 14.45 7.88
N ARG A 61 -7.08 15.65 8.26
CA ARG A 61 -7.78 15.89 9.54
C ARG A 61 -9.27 16.10 9.31
N PHE A 62 -10.08 15.31 10.00
CA PHE A 62 -11.54 15.36 10.02
C PHE A 62 -12.04 15.44 11.46
N LYS A 63 -12.21 16.64 12.02
CA LYS A 63 -12.68 16.83 13.43
C LYS A 63 -12.01 15.82 14.39
N GLY A 64 -12.73 14.77 14.82
CA GLY A 64 -12.25 13.73 15.73
C GLY A 64 -11.41 12.59 15.12
N LEU A 65 -11.11 12.64 13.81
CA LEU A 65 -10.35 11.61 13.10
C LEU A 65 -9.18 12.24 12.34
N THR A 66 -7.97 11.72 12.53
CA THR A 66 -6.82 12.04 11.69
C THR A 66 -6.41 10.78 10.93
N LEU A 67 -6.37 10.87 9.60
CA LEU A 67 -5.88 9.81 8.73
C LEU A 67 -4.46 10.15 8.28
N HIS A 68 -3.51 9.26 8.53
CA HIS A 68 -2.16 9.39 8.01
C HIS A 68 -2.05 8.59 6.71
N LEU A 69 -2.01 9.29 5.58
CA LEU A 69 -1.97 8.67 4.26
C LEU A 69 -0.51 8.43 3.84
N ALA A 70 -0.23 7.23 3.33
CA ALA A 70 1.05 6.92 2.70
C ALA A 70 1.31 7.88 1.52
N SER A 71 2.56 8.30 1.32
CA SER A 71 2.90 9.16 0.19
C SER A 71 2.69 8.45 -1.15
N ARG A 72 2.69 9.20 -2.25
CA ARG A 72 2.66 8.62 -3.61
C ARG A 72 3.80 7.60 -3.80
N PHE A 73 4.99 7.92 -3.30
CA PHE A 73 6.15 7.04 -3.41
C PHE A 73 5.95 5.73 -2.63
N ASP A 74 5.42 5.80 -1.41
CA ASP A 74 5.15 4.60 -0.61
C ASP A 74 4.05 3.74 -1.24
N GLN A 75 3.05 4.37 -1.86
CA GLN A 75 2.03 3.68 -2.64
C GLN A 75 2.63 2.95 -3.85
N ILE A 76 3.66 3.51 -4.51
CA ILE A 76 4.39 2.81 -5.59
C ILE A 76 5.04 1.54 -5.06
N CYS A 77 5.72 1.61 -3.91
CA CYS A 77 6.32 0.44 -3.27
C CYS A 77 5.28 -0.66 -3.02
N PHE A 78 4.18 -0.31 -2.33
CA PHE A 78 3.13 -1.27 -1.99
C PHE A 78 2.42 -1.85 -3.22
N LYS A 79 2.16 -1.02 -4.24
CA LYS A 79 1.49 -1.48 -5.46
C LYS A 79 2.41 -2.33 -6.32
N LEU A 80 3.71 -2.06 -6.36
CA LEU A 80 4.67 -2.94 -7.04
C LEU A 80 4.68 -4.32 -6.40
N TYR A 81 4.84 -4.39 -5.07
CA TYR A 81 4.81 -5.67 -4.34
C TYR A 81 3.51 -6.44 -4.61
N ALA A 82 2.35 -5.79 -4.43
CA ALA A 82 1.06 -6.43 -4.68
C ALA A 82 0.83 -6.83 -6.15
N SER A 83 1.45 -6.14 -7.11
CA SER A 83 1.36 -6.50 -8.54
C SER A 83 2.20 -7.72 -8.88
N VAL A 84 3.26 -8.00 -8.13
CA VAL A 84 4.06 -9.23 -8.30
C VAL A 84 3.27 -10.43 -7.79
N ASP A 85 2.60 -10.29 -6.64
CA ASP A 85 1.76 -11.35 -6.06
C ASP A 85 0.52 -11.69 -6.93
N ASP A 86 -0.18 -10.68 -7.44
CA ASP A 86 -1.44 -10.86 -8.19
C ASP A 86 -1.27 -10.85 -9.73
N GLY A 87 -0.08 -10.51 -10.23
CA GLY A 87 0.24 -10.43 -11.65
C GLY A 87 -0.21 -9.15 -12.39
N PRO A 88 0.12 -9.02 -13.69
CA PRO A 88 -0.04 -7.78 -14.47
C PRO A 88 -1.47 -7.43 -14.89
N SER A 89 -2.42 -8.37 -14.82
CA SER A 89 -3.85 -8.09 -15.02
C SER A 89 -4.56 -7.62 -13.74
N SER A 90 -3.83 -7.51 -12.64
CA SER A 90 -4.38 -7.11 -11.35
C SER A 90 -4.75 -5.63 -11.33
N LYS A 91 -5.73 -5.30 -10.48
CA LYS A 91 -6.04 -3.90 -10.14
C LYS A 91 -4.81 -3.18 -9.58
N HIS A 92 -3.93 -3.90 -8.88
CA HIS A 92 -2.71 -3.33 -8.30
C HIS A 92 -1.75 -2.81 -9.38
N PHE A 93 -1.64 -3.52 -10.50
CA PHE A 93 -0.83 -3.10 -11.64
C PHE A 93 -1.38 -1.83 -12.31
N GLU A 94 -2.70 -1.75 -12.52
CA GLU A 94 -3.32 -0.54 -13.06
C GLU A 94 -3.23 0.65 -12.09
N ASP A 95 -3.42 0.42 -10.79
CA ASP A 95 -3.20 1.45 -9.76
C ASP A 95 -1.73 1.94 -9.80
N LEU A 96 -0.75 1.04 -9.96
CA LEU A 96 0.67 1.38 -10.07
C LEU A 96 0.95 2.26 -11.29
N LYS A 97 0.40 1.93 -12.46
CA LYS A 97 0.52 2.77 -13.66
C LYS A 97 -0.07 4.16 -13.44
N ASN A 98 -1.22 4.25 -12.78
CA ASN A 98 -1.87 5.53 -12.48
C ASN A 98 -1.08 6.40 -11.50
N LEU A 99 -0.18 5.82 -10.68
CA LEU A 99 0.76 6.58 -9.85
C LEU A 99 1.90 7.22 -10.65
N ASN A 100 2.01 6.89 -11.94
CA ASN A 100 3.02 7.37 -12.89
C ASN A 100 4.45 7.36 -12.30
N PRO A 101 4.97 6.17 -11.96
CA PRO A 101 6.26 6.05 -11.30
C PRO A 101 7.41 6.37 -12.26
N THR A 102 8.44 7.03 -11.75
CA THR A 102 9.70 7.17 -12.49
C THR A 102 10.51 5.87 -12.45
N LEU A 103 11.42 5.67 -13.42
CA LEU A 103 12.34 4.52 -13.42
C LEU A 103 13.17 4.44 -12.12
N ARG A 104 13.58 5.60 -11.58
CA ARG A 104 14.29 5.67 -10.31
C ARG A 104 13.42 5.17 -9.15
N GLU A 105 12.15 5.56 -9.09
CA GLU A 105 11.23 5.11 -8.06
C GLU A 105 10.95 3.62 -8.17
N LEU A 106 10.78 3.09 -9.38
CA LEU A 106 10.63 1.65 -9.61
C LEU A 106 11.87 0.87 -9.15
N GLY A 107 13.08 1.38 -9.39
CA GLY A 107 14.31 0.75 -8.91
C GLY A 107 14.38 0.68 -7.38
N VAL A 108 14.00 1.75 -6.68
CA VAL A 108 13.95 1.75 -5.20
C VAL A 108 12.86 0.83 -4.69
N ALA A 109 11.67 0.88 -5.29
CA ALA A 109 10.55 0.01 -4.93
C ALA A 109 10.89 -1.47 -5.13
N ALA A 110 11.59 -1.82 -6.23
CA ALA A 110 12.02 -3.18 -6.51
C ALA A 110 13.02 -3.69 -5.46
N ASN A 111 14.01 -2.86 -5.08
CA ASN A 111 14.94 -3.21 -4.02
C ASN A 111 14.24 -3.43 -2.68
N TRP A 112 13.24 -2.61 -2.36
CA TRP A 112 12.41 -2.80 -1.18
C TRP A 112 11.59 -4.11 -1.27
N CYS A 113 10.98 -4.44 -2.41
CA CYS A 113 10.24 -5.70 -2.59
C CYS A 113 11.14 -6.92 -2.33
N LYS A 114 12.39 -6.88 -2.80
CA LYS A 114 13.36 -7.97 -2.59
C LYS A 114 13.78 -8.16 -1.12
N THR A 115 13.54 -7.21 -0.22
CA THR A 115 13.76 -7.43 1.21
C THR A 115 12.64 -8.23 1.87
N HIS A 116 11.50 -8.39 1.19
CA HIS A 116 10.31 -9.07 1.71
C HIS A 116 10.23 -10.51 1.22
N ASP A 117 10.54 -10.73 -0.05
CA ASP A 117 10.65 -12.06 -0.66
C ASP A 117 11.97 -12.15 -1.44
N VAL A 118 12.83 -13.07 -0.98
CA VAL A 118 14.17 -13.32 -1.55
C VAL A 118 14.20 -14.53 -2.49
N SER A 119 13.03 -15.08 -2.84
CA SER A 119 12.95 -16.24 -3.72
C SER A 119 13.28 -15.88 -5.17
N GLU A 120 13.92 -16.82 -5.87
CA GLU A 120 14.24 -16.67 -7.30
C GLU A 120 12.97 -16.50 -8.15
N GLU A 121 11.87 -17.13 -7.73
CA GLU A 121 10.58 -17.01 -8.42
C GLU A 121 9.99 -15.60 -8.29
N PHE A 122 10.03 -15.01 -7.09
CA PHE A 122 9.61 -13.62 -6.90
C PHE A 122 10.48 -12.65 -7.70
N GLU A 123 11.79 -12.87 -7.73
CA GLU A 123 12.70 -12.04 -8.54
C GLU A 123 12.38 -12.10 -10.04
N ARG A 124 12.06 -13.30 -10.57
CA ARG A 124 11.64 -13.49 -11.95
C ARG A 124 10.34 -12.72 -12.26
N LEU A 125 9.32 -12.88 -11.41
CA LEU A 125 8.02 -12.20 -11.57
C LEU A 125 8.15 -10.68 -11.45
N LEU A 126 8.96 -10.19 -10.52
CA LEU A 126 9.28 -8.77 -10.36
C LEU A 126 9.93 -8.21 -11.63
N ALA A 127 10.87 -8.92 -12.24
CA ALA A 127 11.49 -8.50 -13.49
C ALA A 127 10.49 -8.42 -14.65
N GLU A 128 9.54 -9.36 -14.73
CA GLU A 128 8.46 -9.33 -15.72
C GLU A 128 7.57 -8.09 -15.56
N VAL A 129 7.10 -7.82 -14.34
CA VAL A 129 6.28 -6.63 -14.04
C VAL A 129 7.02 -5.34 -14.39
N LEU A 130 8.31 -5.23 -14.05
CA LEU A 130 9.13 -4.07 -14.38
C LEU A 130 9.33 -3.89 -15.88
N ASN A 131 9.50 -4.97 -16.64
CA ASN A 131 9.61 -4.90 -18.11
C ASN A 131 8.32 -4.38 -18.75
N TYR A 132 7.15 -4.81 -18.26
CA TYR A 132 5.87 -4.26 -18.73
C TYR A 132 5.72 -2.76 -18.42
N LEU A 133 6.18 -2.30 -17.26
CA LEU A 133 6.14 -0.88 -16.88
C LEU A 133 7.16 -0.03 -17.64
N GLY A 134 8.37 -0.56 -17.87
CA GLY A 134 9.41 0.12 -18.64
C GLY A 134 9.05 0.24 -20.12
N GLY A 135 8.52 -0.83 -20.73
CA GLY A 135 8.11 -0.84 -22.13
C GLY A 135 6.89 0.04 -22.45
N THR A 136 6.09 0.40 -21.44
CA THR A 136 4.96 1.34 -21.62
C THR A 136 5.37 2.81 -21.50
N ASN A 137 6.46 3.11 -20.79
CA ASN A 137 6.99 4.48 -20.65
C ASN A 137 7.79 4.98 -21.87
N GLU A 138 8.14 4.10 -22.84
CA GLU A 138 8.83 4.49 -24.08
C GLU A 138 7.86 4.83 -25.24
N LEU A 139 6.54 4.69 -25.05
CA LEU A 139 5.53 4.89 -26.09
C LEU A 139 4.67 6.16 -25.92
N SER A 140 5.12 7.14 -25.12
CA SER A 140 4.40 8.41 -24.87
C SER A 140 5.19 9.64 -25.31
#